data_AF-A0A0M2VF75-F1
#
_entry.id   AF-A0A0M2VF75-F1
#
_cell.length_a   1.000
_cell.length_b   1.000
_cell.length_c   1.000
_cell.angle_alpha   90.00
_cell.angle_beta   90.00
_cell.angle_gamma   90.00
#
_symmetry.space_group_name_H-M   'P 1'
#
loop_
_entity.id
_entity.type
_entity.pdbx_description
1 polymer ?
#
loop_
_entity_poly.entity_id
_entity_poly.type
_entity_poly.pdbx_seq_one_letter_code
_entity_poly.pdbx_strand_id
1 'polypeptide(L)'
;MDVLFGEEITMEGKKLWLIIWMVLFAMCSVGCSANSIVKSLIDSELSGPINGEIKKQYQLDGMQVKLDISLDDEMLVDYTTHTITFFPSNSQISVVTVSDAGFQRDLTLFSGSAEGKLTYRYMENGVERDFSDYGRTWWEQILPSIFRETGYDYRQRIRQIVEKSGTSAALSDTNQVVSDMVCSLYLRELVNHYSLTDKEYETTLLISENIKSDSNHADFLSAFVRSDAFSEHLTFLLKTATDNIQSSYELARVLEQVIRSPKINKEEKKNVLNAAAFISSKSEKQRILRLLSAVQDDND
;
A
#
# COMPACT_ATOMS: atom_id res chain seq x y z
N MET A 1 6.00 6.83 -38.99
CA MET A 1 7.27 7.52 -38.71
C MET A 1 7.04 8.38 -37.50
N ASP A 2 7.85 8.14 -36.49
CA ASP A 2 7.68 8.50 -35.09
C ASP A 2 7.71 10.01 -34.82
N VAL A 3 7.02 10.43 -33.76
CA VAL A 3 7.39 11.62 -33.00
C VAL A 3 7.41 11.24 -31.52
N LEU A 4 8.60 11.40 -30.96
CA LEU A 4 9.06 10.96 -29.65
C LEU A 4 8.53 11.86 -28.52
N PHE A 5 8.11 11.24 -27.42
CA PHE A 5 7.99 11.86 -26.11
C PHE A 5 9.39 12.18 -25.57
N GLY A 6 9.61 13.42 -25.15
CA GLY A 6 10.77 13.83 -24.37
C GLY A 6 10.33 14.21 -22.96
N GLU A 7 10.49 13.28 -22.02
CA GLU A 7 10.35 13.53 -20.59
C GLU A 7 11.70 14.01 -20.04
N GLU A 8 11.74 15.22 -19.49
CA GLU A 8 12.92 15.79 -18.84
C GLU A 8 13.09 15.15 -17.45
N ILE A 9 14.08 14.28 -17.30
CA ILE A 9 14.41 13.64 -16.02
C ILE A 9 15.22 14.63 -15.16
N THR A 10 14.67 15.03 -14.02
CA THR A 10 15.32 15.91 -13.03
C THR A 10 16.54 15.24 -12.37
N MET A 11 17.47 16.03 -11.83
CA MET A 11 18.82 15.56 -11.43
C MET A 11 18.87 14.51 -10.30
N GLU A 12 17.80 14.28 -9.56
CA GLU A 12 17.72 13.16 -8.59
C GLU A 12 17.43 11.81 -9.24
N GLY A 13 16.70 11.80 -10.38
CA GLY A 13 16.52 10.59 -11.19
C GLY A 13 17.84 10.02 -11.70
N LYS A 14 18.89 10.86 -11.84
CA LYS A 14 20.25 10.41 -12.20
C LYS A 14 20.96 9.66 -11.07
N LYS A 15 20.72 10.02 -9.80
CA LYS A 15 21.27 9.29 -8.64
C LYS A 15 20.60 7.94 -8.50
N LEU A 16 19.27 7.88 -8.70
CA LEU A 16 18.50 6.64 -8.72
C LEU A 16 18.99 5.71 -9.85
N TRP A 17 19.22 6.25 -11.05
CA TRP A 17 19.77 5.49 -12.17
C TRP A 17 21.20 5.01 -11.91
N LEU A 18 22.05 5.83 -11.28
CA LEU A 18 23.42 5.46 -10.90
C LEU A 18 23.47 4.36 -9.82
N ILE A 19 22.57 4.41 -8.83
CA ILE A 19 22.47 3.39 -7.78
C ILE A 19 21.91 2.09 -8.36
N ILE A 20 20.84 2.15 -9.16
CA ILE A 20 20.28 1.00 -9.89
C ILE A 20 21.35 0.38 -10.79
N TRP A 21 22.13 1.20 -11.50
CA TRP A 21 23.19 0.75 -12.39
C TRP A 21 24.39 0.17 -11.63
N MET A 22 24.81 0.76 -10.50
CA MET A 22 25.87 0.23 -9.64
C MET A 22 25.48 -1.09 -8.97
N VAL A 23 24.22 -1.24 -8.56
CA VAL A 23 23.68 -2.48 -7.98
C VAL A 23 23.56 -3.56 -9.07
N LEU A 24 23.07 -3.22 -10.26
CA LEU A 24 23.05 -4.15 -11.41
C LEU A 24 24.47 -4.58 -11.84
N PHE A 25 25.47 -3.71 -11.72
CA PHE A 25 26.87 -4.02 -12.04
C PHE A 25 27.55 -4.91 -10.99
N ALA A 26 27.22 -4.75 -9.70
CA ALA A 26 27.70 -5.62 -8.63
C ALA A 26 27.07 -7.03 -8.65
N MET A 27 25.89 -7.17 -9.28
CA MET A 27 25.06 -8.39 -9.32
C MET A 27 25.53 -9.50 -10.28
N CYS A 28 26.60 -9.31 -11.06
CA CYS A 28 27.19 -10.43 -11.80
C CYS A 28 27.93 -11.45 -10.90
N SER A 29 28.05 -11.21 -9.58
CA SER A 29 28.87 -12.04 -8.69
C SER A 29 28.12 -12.77 -7.56
N VAL A 30 26.86 -12.42 -7.26
CA VAL A 30 26.10 -13.05 -6.18
C VAL A 30 24.65 -13.19 -6.66
N GLY A 31 24.18 -14.43 -6.84
CA GLY A 31 22.89 -14.78 -7.45
C GLY A 31 21.63 -14.40 -6.64
N CYS A 32 21.56 -13.16 -6.16
CA CYS A 32 20.35 -12.57 -5.57
C CYS A 32 19.47 -12.05 -6.71
N SER A 33 18.20 -12.47 -6.79
CA SER A 33 17.31 -12.02 -7.85
C SER A 33 17.00 -10.53 -7.67
N ALA A 34 17.20 -9.74 -8.72
CA ALA A 34 17.01 -8.28 -8.73
C ALA A 34 15.63 -7.85 -8.18
N ASN A 35 14.61 -8.71 -8.32
CA ASN A 35 13.25 -8.45 -7.87
C ASN A 35 13.08 -8.41 -6.34
N SER A 36 13.87 -9.19 -5.59
CA SER A 36 13.79 -9.22 -4.12
C SER A 36 14.39 -7.96 -3.48
N ILE A 37 15.47 -7.44 -4.07
CA ILE A 37 16.17 -6.24 -3.61
C ILE A 37 15.38 -4.99 -4.01
N VAL A 38 14.87 -4.90 -5.24
CA VAL A 38 13.97 -3.82 -5.66
C VAL A 38 12.72 -3.76 -4.77
N LYS A 39 12.15 -4.92 -4.42
CA LYS A 39 11.00 -4.99 -3.50
C LYS A 39 11.36 -4.57 -2.07
N SER A 40 12.52 -5.00 -1.54
CA SER A 40 12.98 -4.54 -0.22
C SER A 40 13.27 -3.04 -0.21
N LEU A 41 13.72 -2.48 -1.34
CA LEU A 41 13.95 -1.05 -1.52
C LEU A 41 12.62 -0.30 -1.55
N ILE A 42 11.62 -0.77 -2.29
CA ILE A 42 10.25 -0.19 -2.31
C ILE A 42 9.58 -0.28 -0.93
N ASP A 43 9.60 -1.45 -0.28
CA ASP A 43 9.07 -1.60 1.08
C ASP A 43 9.84 -0.74 2.09
N SER A 44 11.14 -0.44 1.85
CA SER A 44 11.93 0.49 2.67
C SER A 44 11.65 1.97 2.38
N GLU A 45 11.45 2.34 1.11
CA GLU A 45 11.12 3.70 0.64
C GLU A 45 9.71 4.13 1.08
N LEU A 46 8.78 3.19 1.17
CA LEU A 46 7.44 3.41 1.72
C LEU A 46 7.39 3.34 3.25
N SER A 47 8.48 2.93 3.91
CA SER A 47 8.57 2.79 5.38
C SER A 47 9.36 3.88 6.08
N GLY A 48 10.07 4.73 5.33
CA GLY A 48 10.71 5.94 5.85
C GLY A 48 9.86 7.18 5.59
N PRO A 49 10.13 8.31 6.27
CA PRO A 49 9.46 9.57 5.96
C PRO A 49 9.61 9.87 4.48
N ILE A 50 8.49 10.13 3.81
CA ILE A 50 8.51 10.50 2.39
C ILE A 50 9.09 11.91 2.29
N ASN A 51 10.42 12.00 2.20
CA ASN A 51 11.09 13.21 1.71
C ASN A 51 10.98 13.14 0.18
N GLY A 52 10.27 14.09 -0.42
CA GLY A 52 10.06 14.10 -1.87
C GLY A 52 8.73 14.66 -2.34
N GLU A 53 8.51 14.53 -3.65
CA GLU A 53 7.30 15.00 -4.33
C GLU A 53 6.29 13.88 -4.54
N ILE A 54 5.04 14.07 -4.10
CA ILE A 54 3.90 13.20 -4.41
C ILE A 54 2.88 13.99 -5.22
N LYS A 55 2.57 13.52 -6.42
CA LYS A 55 1.49 14.06 -7.26
C LYS A 55 0.45 12.98 -7.51
N LYS A 56 -0.80 13.25 -7.15
CA LYS A 56 -1.92 12.31 -7.27
C LYS A 56 -3.17 13.00 -7.81
N GLN A 57 -3.94 12.24 -8.57
CA GLN A 57 -5.30 12.60 -8.94
C GLN A 57 -6.21 11.40 -8.68
N TYR A 58 -7.32 11.63 -7.98
CA TYR A 58 -8.25 10.57 -7.60
C TYR A 58 -9.67 11.12 -7.41
N GLN A 59 -10.64 10.23 -7.24
CA GLN A 59 -12.04 10.58 -6.98
C GLN A 59 -12.37 10.32 -5.51
N LEU A 60 -13.11 11.22 -4.89
CA LEU A 60 -13.60 11.11 -3.52
C LEU A 60 -15.03 11.66 -3.44
N ASP A 61 -16.02 10.80 -3.18
CA ASP A 61 -17.41 11.20 -2.97
C ASP A 61 -17.99 12.17 -4.03
N GLY A 62 -17.74 11.90 -5.31
CA GLY A 62 -18.18 12.78 -6.42
C GLY A 62 -17.35 14.07 -6.57
N MET A 63 -16.14 14.08 -6.02
CA MET A 63 -15.16 15.14 -6.20
C MET A 63 -13.89 14.61 -6.86
N GLN A 64 -13.43 15.30 -7.89
CA GLN A 64 -12.08 15.16 -8.39
C GLN A 64 -11.12 15.82 -7.41
N VAL A 65 -10.11 15.09 -6.97
CA VAL A 65 -9.06 15.58 -6.09
C VAL A 65 -7.73 15.59 -6.84
N LYS A 66 -7.04 16.72 -6.85
CA LYS A 66 -5.63 16.85 -7.26
C LYS A 66 -4.80 17.20 -6.04
N LEU A 67 -3.78 16.40 -5.79
CA LEU A 67 -2.88 16.49 -4.66
C LEU A 67 -1.45 16.68 -5.16
N ASP A 68 -0.75 17.66 -4.59
CA ASP A 68 0.67 17.92 -4.79
C ASP A 68 1.32 18.10 -3.41
N ILE A 69 2.23 17.22 -3.03
CA ILE A 69 2.95 17.24 -1.76
C ILE A 69 4.43 17.38 -2.09
N SER A 70 5.11 18.30 -1.43
CA SER A 70 6.56 18.44 -1.44
C SER A 70 7.01 18.57 0.01
N LEU A 71 7.72 17.56 0.51
CA LEU A 71 8.24 17.53 1.88
C LEU A 71 9.76 17.48 1.84
N ASP A 72 10.40 18.43 2.54
CA ASP A 72 11.85 18.49 2.72
C ASP A 72 12.31 17.55 3.86
N ASP A 73 11.40 17.23 4.79
CA ASP A 73 11.63 16.33 5.92
C ASP A 73 10.32 15.64 6.35
N GLU A 74 10.33 14.91 7.46
CA GLU A 74 9.18 14.25 8.05
C GLU A 74 8.11 15.24 8.55
N MET A 75 6.85 14.99 8.21
CA MET A 75 5.67 15.67 8.74
C MET A 75 5.05 14.79 9.83
N LEU A 76 4.85 15.35 11.02
CA LEU A 76 4.24 14.60 12.12
C LEU A 76 2.74 14.87 12.19
N VAL A 77 1.96 13.80 12.29
CA VAL A 77 0.50 13.85 12.29
C VAL A 77 -0.04 13.16 13.54
N ASP A 78 -0.93 13.86 14.22
CA ASP A 78 -1.88 13.24 15.15
C ASP A 78 -3.05 12.72 14.31
N TYR A 79 -3.07 11.41 14.06
CA TYR A 79 -4.11 10.74 13.28
C TYR A 79 -5.42 10.58 14.06
N THR A 80 -5.39 10.82 15.37
CA THR A 80 -6.57 10.82 16.22
C THR A 80 -7.35 12.12 16.08
N THR A 81 -6.67 13.25 16.01
CA THR A 81 -7.28 14.57 15.86
C THR A 81 -7.21 15.10 14.43
N HIS A 82 -6.68 14.31 13.49
CA HIS A 82 -6.38 14.71 12.12
C HIS A 82 -5.63 16.04 12.05
N THR A 83 -4.61 16.20 12.91
CA THR A 83 -3.85 17.45 13.06
C THR A 83 -2.40 17.25 12.66
N ILE A 84 -1.89 18.11 11.79
CA ILE A 84 -0.45 18.19 11.52
C ILE A 84 0.20 18.90 12.72
N THR A 85 0.99 18.17 13.49
CA THR A 85 1.66 18.66 14.72
C THR A 85 3.04 19.23 14.46
N PHE A 86 3.68 18.79 13.38
CA PHE A 86 4.91 19.35 12.86
C PHE A 86 4.87 19.35 11.33
N PHE A 87 5.26 20.47 10.73
CA PHE A 87 5.36 20.61 9.28
C PHE A 87 6.74 21.16 8.92
N PRO A 88 7.51 20.44 8.08
CA PRO A 88 8.89 20.76 7.86
C PRO A 88 9.08 22.06 7.10
N SER A 89 10.23 22.70 7.30
CA SER A 89 10.63 23.89 6.54
C SER A 89 10.70 23.57 5.04
N ASN A 90 10.57 24.59 4.18
CA ASN A 90 10.60 24.45 2.72
C ASN A 90 9.59 23.46 2.12
N SER A 91 8.60 23.05 2.91
CA SER A 91 7.61 22.05 2.49
C SER A 91 6.29 22.71 2.10
N GLN A 92 5.53 22.03 1.24
CA GLN A 92 4.24 22.47 0.74
C GLN A 92 3.29 21.29 0.52
N ILE A 93 2.03 21.44 0.89
CA ILE A 93 0.95 20.55 0.47
C ILE A 93 -0.10 21.38 -0.25
N SER A 94 -0.46 21.01 -1.47
CA SER A 94 -1.54 21.63 -2.25
C SER A 94 -2.61 20.60 -2.54
N VAL A 95 -3.85 20.94 -2.22
CA VAL A 95 -5.03 20.12 -2.49
C VAL A 95 -6.05 20.95 -3.23
N VAL A 96 -6.48 20.44 -4.38
CA VAL A 96 -7.54 21.02 -5.20
C VAL A 96 -8.66 20.01 -5.30
N THR A 97 -9.88 20.40 -4.95
CA THR A 97 -11.07 19.57 -5.14
C THR A 97 -12.05 20.25 -6.07
N VAL A 98 -12.62 19.52 -7.03
CA VAL A 98 -13.69 19.98 -7.92
C VAL A 98 -14.85 19.01 -7.80
N SER A 99 -16.00 19.48 -7.30
CA SER A 99 -17.22 18.65 -7.23
C SER A 99 -17.88 18.44 -8.59
N ASP A 100 -18.79 17.47 -8.69
CA ASP A 100 -19.61 17.26 -9.89
C ASP A 100 -20.41 18.49 -10.34
N ALA A 101 -20.74 19.38 -9.41
CA ALA A 101 -21.41 20.66 -9.70
C ALA A 101 -20.43 21.77 -10.16
N GLY A 102 -19.14 21.47 -10.27
CA GLY A 102 -18.09 22.40 -10.67
C GLY A 102 -17.59 23.31 -9.55
N PHE A 103 -17.96 23.05 -8.28
CA PHE A 103 -17.48 23.86 -7.16
C PHE A 103 -16.03 23.48 -6.83
N GLN A 104 -15.13 24.46 -6.88
CA GLN A 104 -13.70 24.27 -6.65
C GLN A 104 -13.27 24.82 -5.28
N ARG A 105 -12.47 24.03 -4.57
CA ARG A 105 -11.68 24.47 -3.41
C ARG A 105 -10.20 24.22 -3.66
N ASP A 106 -9.38 25.19 -3.27
CA ASP A 106 -7.93 25.07 -3.26
C ASP A 106 -7.42 25.34 -1.85
N LEU A 107 -6.61 24.45 -1.30
CA LEU A 107 -5.89 24.66 -0.05
C LEU A 107 -4.41 24.41 -0.28
N THR A 108 -3.60 25.40 0.04
CA THR A 108 -2.14 25.24 0.08
C THR A 108 -1.65 25.49 1.50
N LEU A 109 -0.95 24.49 2.04
CA LEU A 109 -0.26 24.51 3.31
C LEU A 109 1.22 24.81 3.04
N PHE A 110 1.79 25.77 3.78
CA PHE A 110 3.19 26.16 3.70
C PHE A 110 3.85 26.10 5.07
N SER A 111 5.14 25.83 5.09
CA SER A 111 5.97 26.14 6.25
C SER A 111 5.90 27.64 6.58
N GLY A 112 5.64 27.95 7.84
CA GLY A 112 5.59 29.30 8.37
C GLY A 112 6.98 29.86 8.64
N SER A 113 7.05 31.14 8.98
CA SER A 113 8.32 31.86 9.24
C SER A 113 9.06 31.39 10.50
N ALA A 114 8.43 30.59 11.36
CA ALA A 114 9.05 29.90 12.47
C ALA A 114 8.86 28.39 12.26
N GLU A 115 9.89 27.61 12.56
CA GLU A 115 9.89 26.15 12.41
C GLU A 115 8.68 25.52 13.14
N GLY A 116 7.98 24.61 12.48
CA GLY A 116 6.77 23.96 13.00
C GLY A 116 5.48 24.79 12.92
N LYS A 117 5.53 26.08 12.54
CA LYS A 117 4.31 26.88 12.31
C LYS A 117 3.78 26.61 10.90
N LEU A 118 2.47 26.39 10.76
CA LEU A 118 1.83 26.14 9.47
C LEU A 118 1.06 27.38 8.99
N THR A 119 1.20 27.71 7.70
CA THR A 119 0.45 28.80 7.05
C THR A 119 -0.45 28.23 5.96
N TYR A 120 -1.60 28.85 5.74
CA TYR A 120 -2.60 28.39 4.79
C TYR A 120 -2.92 29.47 3.76
N ARG A 121 -3.14 29.06 2.51
CA ARG A 121 -3.91 29.82 1.51
C ARG A 121 -5.11 28.99 1.11
N TYR A 122 -6.30 29.52 1.32
CA TYR A 122 -7.56 28.83 1.02
C TYR A 122 -8.38 29.64 0.02
N MET A 123 -8.85 29.00 -1.04
CA MET A 123 -9.64 29.63 -2.10
C MET A 123 -10.90 28.81 -2.39
N GLU A 124 -12.01 29.51 -2.64
CA GLU A 124 -13.26 28.94 -3.13
C GLU A 124 -13.61 29.57 -4.47
N ASN A 125 -13.70 28.77 -5.54
CA ASN A 125 -13.92 29.23 -6.91
C ASN A 125 -12.99 30.40 -7.31
N GLY A 126 -11.71 30.31 -6.93
CA GLY A 126 -10.71 31.33 -7.22
C GLY A 126 -10.76 32.59 -6.33
N VAL A 127 -11.64 32.65 -5.33
CA VAL A 127 -11.69 33.75 -4.37
C VAL A 127 -11.04 33.31 -3.06
N GLU A 128 -10.03 34.06 -2.61
CA GLU A 128 -9.38 33.80 -1.32
C GLU A 128 -10.36 34.01 -0.16
N ARG A 129 -10.36 33.06 0.79
CA ARG A 129 -11.24 33.02 1.96
C ARG A 129 -10.42 32.72 3.21
N ASP A 130 -10.92 33.17 4.36
CA ASP A 130 -10.35 32.77 5.64
C ASP A 130 -10.50 31.27 5.85
N PHE A 131 -9.40 30.59 6.19
CA PHE A 131 -9.40 29.17 6.56
C PHE A 131 -9.89 28.98 8.02
N SER A 132 -11.13 29.42 8.23
CA SER A 132 -11.90 29.33 9.48
C SER A 132 -12.82 28.10 9.46
N ASP A 133 -13.88 28.08 10.27
CA ASP A 133 -14.71 26.92 10.59
C ASP A 133 -15.10 26.05 9.39
N TYR A 134 -15.61 26.64 8.31
CA TYR A 134 -16.03 25.88 7.11
C TYR A 134 -14.84 25.25 6.37
N GLY A 135 -13.77 26.01 6.14
CA GLY A 135 -12.56 25.51 5.49
C GLY A 135 -11.90 24.41 6.32
N ARG A 136 -11.84 24.58 7.64
CA ARG A 136 -11.29 23.58 8.57
C ARG A 136 -12.11 22.30 8.60
N THR A 137 -13.44 22.42 8.68
CA THR A 137 -14.34 21.25 8.64
C THR A 137 -14.17 20.46 7.33
N TRP A 138 -14.07 21.17 6.20
CA TRP A 138 -13.80 20.53 4.92
C TRP A 138 -12.42 19.84 4.90
N TRP A 139 -11.39 20.49 5.44
CA TRP A 139 -10.05 19.90 5.52
C TRP A 139 -10.00 18.62 6.37
N GLU A 140 -10.71 18.59 7.51
CA GLU A 140 -10.82 17.40 8.37
C GLU A 140 -11.45 16.21 7.64
N GLN A 141 -12.27 16.45 6.62
CA GLN A 141 -12.87 15.40 5.79
C GLN A 141 -11.90 14.91 4.70
N ILE A 142 -11.10 15.81 4.12
CA ILE A 142 -10.17 15.48 3.03
C ILE A 142 -8.86 14.87 3.54
N LEU A 143 -8.35 15.34 4.68
CA LEU A 143 -7.04 14.92 5.18
C LEU A 143 -6.91 13.40 5.36
N PRO A 144 -7.91 12.66 5.88
CA PRO A 144 -7.85 11.20 5.92
C PRO A 144 -7.68 10.54 4.54
N SER A 145 -8.32 11.07 3.49
CA SER A 145 -8.19 10.49 2.14
C SER A 145 -6.78 10.64 1.60
N ILE A 146 -6.09 11.75 1.89
CA ILE A 146 -4.70 11.96 1.48
C ILE A 146 -3.82 10.82 1.99
N PHE A 147 -3.92 10.45 3.26
CA PHE A 147 -3.13 9.38 3.84
C PHE A 147 -3.49 8.00 3.27
N ARG A 148 -4.78 7.75 2.98
CA ARG A 148 -5.23 6.49 2.36
C ARG A 148 -4.81 6.39 0.89
N GLU A 149 -4.67 7.50 0.18
CA GLU A 149 -4.25 7.50 -1.23
C GLU A 149 -2.74 7.50 -1.44
N THR A 150 -2.00 8.07 -0.49
CA THR A 150 -0.54 8.17 -0.57
C THR A 150 0.17 7.06 0.19
N GLY A 151 -0.46 6.49 1.22
CA GLY A 151 0.20 5.60 2.17
C GLY A 151 1.18 6.34 3.09
N TYR A 152 1.16 7.67 3.13
CA TYR A 152 2.06 8.46 3.98
C TYR A 152 1.91 8.04 5.44
N ASP A 153 3.03 7.59 6.02
CA ASP A 153 3.18 7.19 7.41
C ASP A 153 2.07 6.21 7.88
N TYR A 154 1.75 5.25 7.01
CA TYR A 154 0.69 4.26 7.27
C TYR A 154 0.91 3.45 8.54
N ARG A 155 2.17 3.16 8.90
CA ARG A 155 2.49 2.37 10.10
C ARG A 155 2.12 3.12 11.36
N GLN A 156 2.54 4.38 11.49
CA GLN A 156 2.21 5.21 12.65
C GLN A 156 0.72 5.50 12.70
N ARG A 157 0.06 5.70 11.55
CA ARG A 157 -1.40 5.83 11.49
C ARG A 157 -2.10 4.60 12.04
N ILE A 158 -1.78 3.41 11.54
CA ILE A 158 -2.36 2.15 12.02
C ILE A 158 -2.09 2.00 13.52
N ARG A 159 -0.84 2.24 13.94
CA ARG A 159 -0.45 2.19 15.35
C ARG A 159 -1.32 3.09 16.23
N GLN A 160 -1.47 4.37 15.89
CA GLN A 160 -2.29 5.30 16.67
C GLN A 160 -3.77 4.89 16.69
N ILE A 161 -4.31 4.40 15.57
CA ILE A 161 -5.70 3.92 15.52
C ILE A 161 -5.88 2.69 16.41
N VAL A 162 -4.94 1.73 16.38
CA VAL A 162 -4.99 0.52 17.23
C VAL A 162 -4.83 0.89 18.70
N GLU A 163 -3.84 1.73 19.05
CA GLU A 163 -3.60 2.17 20.43
C GLU A 163 -4.82 2.89 21.01
N LYS A 164 -5.53 3.68 20.20
CA LYS A 164 -6.71 4.43 20.66
C LYS A 164 -7.99 3.61 20.67
N SER A 165 -8.23 2.83 19.62
CA SER A 165 -9.57 2.28 19.29
C SER A 165 -9.56 0.79 18.93
N GLY A 166 -8.39 0.13 18.98
CA GLY A 166 -8.24 -1.29 18.69
C GLY A 166 -8.14 -1.65 17.20
N THR A 167 -7.81 -2.92 16.95
CA THR A 167 -7.60 -3.53 15.62
C THR A 167 -8.84 -3.46 14.73
N SER A 168 -10.03 -3.62 15.31
CA SER A 168 -11.30 -3.50 14.58
C SER A 168 -11.49 -2.10 13.98
N ALA A 169 -11.08 -1.03 14.67
CA ALA A 169 -11.13 0.33 14.14
C ALA A 169 -10.12 0.53 13.01
N ALA A 170 -8.92 -0.05 13.14
CA ALA A 170 -7.93 -0.01 12.07
C ALA A 170 -8.39 -0.76 10.81
N LEU A 171 -9.06 -1.90 10.95
CA LEU A 171 -9.68 -2.61 9.83
C LEU A 171 -10.79 -1.79 9.15
N SER A 172 -11.60 -1.08 9.94
CA SER A 172 -12.62 -0.18 9.39
C SER A 172 -12.02 1.02 8.66
N ASP A 173 -10.84 1.50 9.06
CA ASP A 173 -10.09 2.54 8.32
C ASP A 173 -9.49 1.96 7.03
N THR A 174 -8.89 0.77 7.10
CA THR A 174 -8.32 0.07 5.94
C THR A 174 -9.38 -0.23 4.87
N ASN A 175 -10.61 -0.57 5.27
CA ASN A 175 -11.69 -0.82 4.32
C ASN A 175 -12.13 0.42 3.53
N GLN A 176 -11.68 1.62 3.91
CA GLN A 176 -11.89 2.86 3.17
C GLN A 176 -10.74 3.21 2.22
N VAL A 177 -9.69 2.38 2.16
CA VAL A 177 -8.52 2.60 1.29
C VAL A 177 -8.84 2.09 -0.11
N VAL A 178 -8.85 3.00 -1.09
CA VAL A 178 -9.13 2.67 -2.50
C VAL A 178 -7.88 2.22 -3.26
N SER A 179 -6.72 2.78 -2.93
CA SER A 179 -5.46 2.38 -3.58
C SER A 179 -5.09 0.94 -3.23
N ASP A 180 -5.05 0.06 -4.24
CA ASP A 180 -4.61 -1.35 -4.12
C ASP A 180 -3.31 -1.52 -3.34
N MET A 181 -2.32 -0.67 -3.65
CA MET A 181 -0.99 -0.70 -3.03
C MET A 181 -1.08 -0.33 -1.55
N VAL A 182 -1.79 0.76 -1.23
CA VAL A 182 -1.93 1.23 0.15
C VAL A 182 -2.79 0.28 0.97
N CYS A 183 -3.84 -0.28 0.40
CA CYS A 183 -4.66 -1.30 1.05
C CYS A 183 -3.82 -2.54 1.40
N SER A 184 -3.00 -3.02 0.45
CA SER A 184 -2.05 -4.10 0.71
C SER A 184 -1.05 -3.75 1.81
N LEU A 185 -0.49 -2.53 1.83
CA LEU A 185 0.39 -2.06 2.92
C LEU A 185 -0.30 -2.12 4.28
N TYR A 186 -1.53 -1.61 4.38
CA TYR A 186 -2.28 -1.56 5.64
C TYR A 186 -2.61 -2.97 6.14
N LEU A 187 -3.09 -3.86 5.26
CA LEU A 187 -3.41 -5.22 5.63
C LEU A 187 -2.15 -6.01 6.05
N ARG A 188 -1.03 -5.84 5.34
CA ARG A 188 0.27 -6.45 5.72
C ARG A 188 0.74 -5.96 7.08
N GLU A 189 0.60 -4.67 7.38
CA GLU A 189 0.95 -4.10 8.68
C GLU A 189 0.14 -4.78 9.80
N LEU A 190 -1.18 -4.87 9.61
CA LEU A 190 -2.10 -5.47 10.58
C LEU A 190 -1.77 -6.94 10.86
N VAL A 191 -1.60 -7.77 9.83
CA VAL A 191 -1.36 -9.22 10.03
C VAL A 191 0.04 -9.56 10.55
N ASN A 192 1.03 -8.70 10.32
CA ASN A 192 2.42 -8.95 10.74
C ASN A 192 2.75 -8.40 12.12
N HIS A 193 2.08 -7.34 12.57
CA HIS A 193 2.49 -6.59 13.76
C HIS A 193 1.44 -6.55 14.87
N TYR A 194 0.22 -7.03 14.64
CA TYR A 194 -0.86 -6.99 15.61
C TYR A 194 -1.49 -8.38 15.81
N SER A 195 -1.88 -8.66 17.05
CA SER A 195 -2.68 -9.84 17.37
C SER A 195 -4.13 -9.58 16.97
N LEU A 196 -4.60 -10.27 15.94
CA LEU A 196 -5.98 -10.21 15.47
C LEU A 196 -6.76 -11.40 16.03
N THR A 197 -8.06 -11.22 16.23
CA THR A 197 -8.98 -12.34 16.46
C THR A 197 -9.25 -13.10 15.15
N ASP A 198 -9.74 -14.34 15.21
CA ASP A 198 -10.08 -15.15 14.02
C ASP A 198 -11.01 -14.39 13.06
N LYS A 199 -12.02 -13.70 13.61
CA LYS A 199 -12.95 -12.88 12.83
C LYS A 199 -12.26 -11.69 12.17
N GLU A 200 -11.26 -11.10 12.82
CA GLU A 200 -10.48 -10.00 12.25
C GLU A 200 -9.53 -10.51 11.15
N TYR A 201 -8.95 -11.70 11.27
CA TYR A 201 -8.24 -12.35 10.17
C TYR A 201 -9.15 -12.61 8.98
N GLU A 202 -10.35 -13.14 9.18
CA GLU A 202 -11.36 -13.26 8.10
C GLU A 202 -11.69 -11.90 7.48
N THR A 203 -11.80 -10.85 8.31
CA THR A 203 -12.05 -9.48 7.84
C THR A 203 -10.90 -8.98 6.97
N THR A 204 -9.64 -9.31 7.29
CA THR A 204 -8.50 -8.94 6.42
C THR A 204 -8.58 -9.59 5.04
N LEU A 205 -8.99 -10.86 4.97
CA LEU A 205 -9.19 -11.58 3.71
C LEU A 205 -10.34 -10.96 2.90
N LEU A 206 -11.46 -10.64 3.54
CA LEU A 206 -12.60 -9.96 2.92
C LEU A 206 -12.22 -8.59 2.36
N ILE A 207 -11.53 -7.75 3.14
CA ILE A 207 -11.07 -6.43 2.66
C ILE A 207 -10.12 -6.60 1.47
N SER A 208 -9.26 -7.62 1.49
CA SER A 208 -8.31 -7.86 0.40
C SER A 208 -8.95 -8.17 -0.96
N GLU A 209 -10.21 -8.63 -1.00
CA GLU A 209 -10.96 -8.85 -2.25
C GLU A 209 -11.18 -7.54 -3.04
N ASN A 210 -11.03 -6.38 -2.39
CA ASN A 210 -11.07 -5.08 -3.04
C ASN A 210 -9.78 -4.75 -3.81
N ILE A 211 -8.65 -5.43 -3.53
CA ILE A 211 -7.37 -5.21 -4.20
C ILE A 211 -7.44 -5.82 -5.61
N LYS A 212 -7.34 -4.99 -6.66
CA LYS A 212 -7.47 -5.43 -8.07
C LYS A 212 -6.14 -5.77 -8.72
N SER A 213 -5.05 -5.18 -8.26
CA SER A 213 -3.69 -5.52 -8.67
C SER A 213 -3.30 -6.91 -8.16
N ASP A 214 -3.19 -7.87 -9.08
CA ASP A 214 -2.73 -9.25 -8.80
C ASP A 214 -1.46 -9.28 -7.93
N SER A 215 -0.49 -8.42 -8.23
CA SER A 215 0.79 -8.37 -7.50
C SER A 215 0.63 -7.84 -6.07
N ASN A 216 -0.16 -6.80 -5.87
CA ASN A 216 -0.41 -6.25 -4.53
C ASN A 216 -1.24 -7.22 -3.68
N HIS A 217 -2.19 -7.92 -4.31
CA HIS A 217 -2.99 -8.93 -3.63
C HIS A 217 -2.13 -10.13 -3.24
N ALA A 218 -1.32 -10.65 -4.17
CA ALA A 218 -0.37 -11.73 -3.90
C ALA A 218 0.63 -11.37 -2.80
N ASP A 219 1.04 -10.11 -2.70
CA ASP A 219 1.93 -9.63 -1.66
C ASP A 219 1.28 -9.62 -0.28
N PHE A 220 0.00 -9.22 -0.18
CA PHE A 220 -0.76 -9.36 1.06
C PHE A 220 -0.98 -10.83 1.43
N LEU A 221 -1.48 -11.66 0.52
CA LEU A 221 -1.75 -13.07 0.81
C LEU A 221 -0.48 -13.83 1.19
N SER A 222 0.66 -13.50 0.58
CA SER A 222 1.96 -14.05 0.98
C SER A 222 2.38 -13.64 2.39
N ALA A 223 2.02 -12.43 2.85
CA ALA A 223 2.23 -12.04 4.24
C ALA A 223 1.28 -12.79 5.18
N PHE A 224 0.01 -12.93 4.80
CA PHE A 224 -0.98 -13.69 5.56
C PHE A 224 -0.53 -15.14 5.80
N VAL A 225 0.07 -15.82 4.80
CA VAL A 225 0.61 -17.19 4.96
C VAL A 225 1.65 -17.30 6.09
N ARG A 226 2.37 -16.21 6.39
CA ARG A 226 3.38 -16.17 7.46
C ARG A 226 2.78 -15.87 8.83
N SER A 227 1.52 -15.47 8.90
CA SER A 227 0.83 -15.20 10.16
C SER A 227 0.56 -16.49 10.94
N ASP A 228 0.24 -16.33 12.23
CA ASP A 228 -0.05 -17.48 13.08
C ASP A 228 -1.37 -18.16 12.76
N ALA A 229 -2.37 -17.40 12.29
CA ALA A 229 -3.70 -17.89 11.93
C ALA A 229 -3.80 -18.52 10.53
N PHE A 230 -2.69 -18.62 9.79
CA PHE A 230 -2.67 -19.15 8.42
C PHE A 230 -3.40 -20.50 8.27
N SER A 231 -3.12 -21.48 9.15
CA SER A 231 -3.68 -22.83 9.02
C SER A 231 -5.20 -22.85 9.17
N GLU A 232 -5.74 -22.09 10.13
CA GLU A 232 -7.18 -22.04 10.41
C GLU A 232 -7.96 -21.37 9.26
N HIS A 233 -7.31 -20.47 8.52
CA HIS A 233 -7.92 -19.74 7.41
C HIS A 233 -7.45 -20.19 6.01
N LEU A 234 -6.70 -21.30 5.90
CA LEU A 234 -6.10 -21.73 4.62
C LEU A 234 -7.15 -21.84 3.49
N THR A 235 -8.29 -22.46 3.77
CA THR A 235 -9.33 -22.66 2.75
C THR A 235 -9.88 -21.33 2.24
N PHE A 236 -10.09 -20.35 3.14
CA PHE A 236 -10.54 -19.03 2.74
C PHE A 236 -9.45 -18.30 1.95
N LEU A 237 -8.20 -18.30 2.43
CA LEU A 237 -7.06 -17.72 1.71
C LEU A 237 -6.92 -18.27 0.29
N LEU A 238 -7.01 -19.60 0.12
CA LEU A 238 -6.90 -20.23 -1.20
C LEU A 238 -8.05 -19.81 -2.11
N LYS A 239 -9.28 -19.75 -1.60
CA LYS A 239 -10.44 -19.27 -2.35
C LYS A 239 -10.27 -17.81 -2.76
N THR A 240 -9.89 -16.94 -1.82
CA THR A 240 -9.62 -15.51 -2.10
C THR A 240 -8.55 -15.36 -3.18
N ALA A 241 -7.48 -16.15 -3.12
CA ALA A 241 -6.42 -16.14 -4.14
C ALA A 241 -6.95 -16.58 -5.52
N THR A 242 -7.68 -17.70 -5.61
CA THR A 242 -8.16 -18.22 -6.90
C THR A 242 -9.25 -17.36 -7.53
N ASP A 243 -10.05 -16.67 -6.72
CA ASP A 243 -11.16 -15.86 -7.21
C ASP A 243 -10.69 -14.47 -7.70
N ASN A 244 -9.60 -13.95 -7.14
CA ASN A 244 -9.21 -12.55 -7.34
C ASN A 244 -7.83 -12.35 -8.01
N ILE A 245 -6.97 -13.38 -8.08
CA ILE A 245 -5.67 -13.28 -8.77
C ILE A 245 -5.74 -13.94 -10.14
N GLN A 246 -5.64 -13.12 -11.19
CA GLN A 246 -5.74 -13.59 -12.59
C GLN A 246 -4.39 -14.03 -13.15
N SER A 247 -3.31 -13.35 -12.76
CA SER A 247 -1.95 -13.66 -13.18
C SER A 247 -1.53 -15.03 -12.66
N SER A 248 -1.29 -15.96 -13.59
CA SER A 248 -0.75 -17.29 -13.28
C SER A 248 0.55 -17.25 -12.49
N TYR A 249 1.39 -16.23 -12.73
CA TYR A 249 2.64 -16.04 -12.01
C TYR A 249 2.38 -15.63 -10.55
N GLU A 250 1.50 -14.65 -10.32
CA GLU A 250 1.18 -14.15 -8.98
C GLU A 250 0.44 -15.20 -8.15
N LEU A 251 -0.51 -15.91 -8.74
CA LEU A 251 -1.19 -17.02 -8.08
C LEU A 251 -0.19 -18.12 -7.70
N ALA A 252 0.71 -18.49 -8.63
CA ALA A 252 1.76 -19.46 -8.35
C ALA A 252 2.70 -18.98 -7.23
N ARG A 253 3.04 -17.68 -7.15
CA ARG A 253 3.82 -17.13 -6.04
C ARG A 253 3.13 -17.34 -4.68
N VAL A 254 1.82 -17.09 -4.58
CA VAL A 254 1.06 -17.33 -3.33
C VAL A 254 1.06 -18.82 -2.98
N LEU A 255 0.74 -19.70 -3.94
CA LEU A 255 0.70 -21.15 -3.71
C LEU A 255 2.07 -21.70 -3.31
N GLU A 256 3.16 -21.17 -3.86
CA GLU A 256 4.51 -21.55 -3.44
C GLU A 256 4.79 -21.19 -1.97
N GLN A 257 4.32 -20.03 -1.48
CA GLN A 257 4.45 -19.69 -0.05
C GLN A 257 3.65 -20.66 0.81
N VAL A 258 2.43 -21.00 0.39
CA VAL A 258 1.58 -21.98 1.07
C VAL A 258 2.29 -23.35 1.16
N ILE A 259 2.84 -23.84 0.04
CA ILE A 259 3.54 -25.13 -0.03
C ILE A 259 4.76 -25.18 0.88
N ARG A 260 5.49 -24.06 0.98
CA ARG A 260 6.69 -23.95 1.83
C ARG A 260 6.37 -23.73 3.30
N SER A 261 5.12 -23.43 3.65
CA SER A 261 4.74 -23.30 5.04
C SER A 261 4.85 -24.66 5.73
N PRO A 262 5.56 -24.77 6.87
CA PRO A 262 5.65 -26.03 7.61
C PRO A 262 4.29 -26.45 8.21
N LYS A 263 3.28 -25.57 8.13
CA LYS A 263 1.97 -25.74 8.74
C LYS A 263 0.95 -26.46 7.83
N ILE A 264 1.36 -27.05 6.69
CA ILE A 264 0.44 -27.77 5.79
C ILE A 264 0.51 -29.32 5.93
N ASN A 265 -0.64 -29.95 6.04
CA ASN A 265 -0.85 -31.39 6.16
C ASN A 265 -1.32 -32.02 4.82
N LYS A 266 -1.61 -33.32 4.81
CA LYS A 266 -2.01 -34.06 3.59
C LYS A 266 -3.33 -33.57 2.98
N GLU A 267 -4.31 -33.20 3.79
CA GLU A 267 -5.57 -32.64 3.32
C GLU A 267 -5.37 -31.24 2.74
N GLU A 268 -4.57 -30.43 3.40
CA GLU A 268 -4.23 -29.07 2.96
C GLU A 268 -3.47 -29.08 1.62
N LYS A 269 -2.58 -30.06 1.40
CA LYS A 269 -1.95 -30.29 0.09
C LYS A 269 -2.96 -30.54 -1.03
N LYS A 270 -4.09 -31.21 -0.74
CA LYS A 270 -5.17 -31.41 -1.72
C LYS A 270 -5.87 -30.09 -2.06
N ASN A 271 -6.07 -29.22 -1.07
CA ASN A 271 -6.63 -27.88 -1.31
C ASN A 271 -5.70 -27.05 -2.20
N VAL A 272 -4.39 -27.10 -1.96
CA VAL A 272 -3.39 -26.45 -2.83
C VAL A 272 -3.40 -27.03 -4.25
N LEU A 273 -3.51 -28.35 -4.39
CA LEU A 273 -3.63 -29.01 -5.69
C LEU A 273 -4.84 -28.52 -6.47
N ASN A 274 -5.99 -28.36 -5.81
CA ASN A 274 -7.20 -27.82 -6.40
C ASN A 274 -7.01 -26.36 -6.82
N ALA A 275 -6.38 -25.52 -5.99
CA ALA A 275 -6.08 -24.14 -6.33
C ALA A 275 -5.12 -24.03 -7.53
N ALA A 276 -4.13 -24.92 -7.64
CA ALA A 276 -3.22 -24.97 -8.79
C ALA A 276 -3.92 -25.30 -10.12
N ALA A 277 -5.17 -25.78 -10.09
CA ALA A 277 -5.96 -25.99 -11.30
C ALA A 277 -6.31 -24.68 -12.02
N PHE A 278 -6.40 -23.56 -11.28
CA PHE A 278 -6.71 -22.21 -11.79
C PHE A 278 -5.49 -21.54 -12.48
N ILE A 279 -4.30 -22.12 -12.37
CA ILE A 279 -3.12 -21.64 -13.09
C ILE A 279 -3.21 -22.05 -14.57
N SER A 280 -3.47 -21.07 -15.43
CA SER A 280 -3.54 -21.25 -16.89
C SER A 280 -2.17 -21.48 -17.54
N SER A 281 -1.10 -20.85 -17.02
CA SER A 281 0.25 -21.05 -17.54
C SER A 281 0.77 -22.45 -17.24
N LYS A 282 1.07 -23.23 -18.28
CA LYS A 282 1.61 -24.58 -18.15
C LYS A 282 2.92 -24.62 -17.37
N SER A 283 3.82 -23.65 -17.57
CA SER A 283 5.11 -23.61 -16.87
C SER A 283 4.93 -23.34 -15.39
N GLU A 284 4.11 -22.36 -15.02
CA GLU A 284 3.82 -22.04 -13.61
C GLU A 284 3.10 -23.18 -12.92
N LYS A 285 2.10 -23.79 -13.58
CA LYS A 285 1.40 -24.95 -13.04
C LYS A 285 2.34 -26.12 -12.79
N GLN A 286 3.21 -26.44 -13.76
CA GLN A 286 4.22 -27.48 -13.59
C GLN A 286 5.18 -27.18 -12.43
N ARG A 287 5.59 -25.92 -12.26
CA ARG A 287 6.44 -25.49 -11.16
C ARG A 287 5.78 -25.78 -9.80
N ILE A 288 4.51 -25.39 -9.64
CA ILE A 288 3.74 -25.63 -8.40
C ILE A 288 3.51 -27.12 -8.15
N LEU A 289 3.16 -27.91 -9.17
CA LEU A 289 2.97 -29.35 -9.01
C LEU A 289 4.26 -30.08 -8.61
N ARG A 290 5.42 -29.69 -9.17
CA ARG A 290 6.72 -30.24 -8.76
C ARG A 290 7.07 -29.89 -7.31
N LEU A 291 6.81 -28.64 -6.91
CA LEU A 291 7.01 -28.22 -5.52
C LEU A 291 6.14 -29.04 -4.59
N LEU A 292 4.85 -29.21 -4.92
CA LEU A 292 3.92 -29.98 -4.09
C LEU A 292 4.32 -31.45 -3.95
N SER A 293 4.80 -32.09 -5.02
CA SER A 293 5.29 -33.48 -4.97
C SER A 293 6.55 -33.63 -4.13
N ALA A 294 7.41 -32.61 -4.10
CA ALA A 294 8.64 -32.63 -3.30
C ALA A 294 8.39 -32.51 -1.79
N VAL A 295 7.17 -32.14 -1.36
CA VAL A 295 6.79 -32.12 0.07
C VAL A 295 6.32 -33.50 0.54
N GLN A 296 6.26 -34.52 -0.32
CA GLN A 296 6.07 -35.91 0.11
C GLN A 296 7.45 -36.48 0.45
N ASP A 297 7.80 -36.60 1.74
CA ASP A 297 8.72 -37.65 2.26
C ASP A 297 8.98 -37.63 3.79
N ASP A 298 8.56 -36.62 4.57
CA ASP A 298 9.04 -36.51 5.97
C ASP A 298 8.10 -37.00 7.11
N ASN A 299 6.95 -37.63 6.84
CA ASN A 299 6.00 -37.99 7.92
C ASN A 299 5.28 -39.35 7.75
N ASP A 300 5.94 -40.36 7.16
CA ASP A 300 5.49 -41.77 7.30
C ASP A 300 6.20 -42.45 8.49
#